data_AF-A0A7X8Q1M2-F1
#
_entry.id   AF-A0A7X8Q1M2-F1
#
_cell.length_a   1.000
_cell.length_b   1.000
_cell.length_c   1.000
_cell.angle_alpha   90.00
_cell.angle_beta   90.00
_cell.angle_gamma   90.00
#
_symmetry.space_group_name_H-M   'P 1'
#
loop_
_entity.id
_entity.type
_entity.pdbx_description
1 polymer ?
#
loop_
_entity_poly.entity_id
_entity_poly.type
_entity_poly.pdbx_seq_one_letter_code
_entity_poly.pdbx_strand_id
1 'polypeptide(L)'
;MTYIMAFVIGGLICVIGQLIMDLTPTKVTTAHMLVGYVTGGAVLSALGLYQPLVDLAGAGATIPVSGFGHSLAQGAIEAARTRG
;
A
#
# COMPACT_ATOMS: atom_id res chain seq x y z
N MET A 1 -18.50 5.40 -10.61
CA MET A 1 -18.06 4.05 -10.20
C MET A 1 -16.67 4.07 -9.58
N THR A 2 -15.70 4.76 -10.19
CA THR A 2 -14.30 4.86 -9.70
C THR A 2 -14.17 5.45 -8.29
N TYR A 3 -14.93 6.50 -7.95
CA TYR A 3 -14.90 7.10 -6.61
C TYR A 3 -15.42 6.18 -5.51
N ILE A 4 -16.43 5.35 -5.80
CA ILE A 4 -16.98 4.39 -4.84
C ILE A 4 -15.96 3.28 -4.60
N MET A 5 -15.33 2.75 -5.66
CA MET A 5 -14.27 1.75 -5.52
C MET A 5 -13.04 2.31 -4.79
N ALA A 6 -12.66 3.55 -5.06
CA ALA A 6 -11.58 4.22 -4.33
C ALA A 6 -11.90 4.36 -2.83
N PHE A 7 -13.13 4.77 -2.50
CA PHE A 7 -13.57 4.87 -1.11
C PHE A 7 -13.62 3.50 -0.41
N VAL A 8 -14.20 2.48 -1.06
CA VAL A 8 -14.36 1.15 -0.47
C VAL A 8 -13.00 0.47 -0.29
N ILE A 9 -12.15 0.45 -1.31
CA ILE A 9 -10.85 -0.24 -1.23
C ILE A 9 -9.90 0.51 -0.30
N GLY A 10 -9.84 1.83 -0.39
CA GLY A 10 -9.04 2.64 0.53
C GLY A 10 -9.52 2.50 1.98
N GLY A 11 -10.84 2.52 2.19
CA GLY A 11 -11.47 2.29 3.48
C GLY A 11 -11.16 0.90 4.04
N LEU A 12 -11.24 -0.16 3.23
CA LEU A 12 -10.90 -1.52 3.64
C LEU A 12 -9.42 -1.65 4.05
N ILE A 13 -8.51 -1.03 3.30
CA ILE A 13 -7.07 -1.01 3.63
C ILE A 13 -6.84 -0.35 5.00
N CYS A 14 -7.55 0.75 5.28
CA CYS A 14 -7.51 1.43 6.58
C CYS A 14 -8.13 0.60 7.70
N VAL A 15 -9.28 -0.05 7.46
CA VAL A 15 -9.97 -0.92 8.43
C VAL A 15 -9.10 -2.11 8.82
N ILE A 16 -8.41 -2.73 7.85
CA ILE A 16 -7.43 -3.79 8.14
C ILE A 16 -6.34 -3.26 9.07
N GLY A 17 -5.88 -2.03 8.84
CA GLY A 17 -4.83 -1.42 9.65
C GLY A 17 -5.30 -1.15 11.08
N GLN A 18 -6.51 -0.60 11.21
CA GLN A 18 -7.16 -0.38 12.50
C GLN A 18 -7.35 -1.69 13.25
N LEU A 19 -7.85 -2.76 12.59
CA LEU A 19 -8.00 -4.08 13.19
C LEU A 19 -6.68 -4.67 13.71
N ILE A 20 -5.58 -4.50 12.97
CA ILE A 20 -4.26 -4.97 13.43
C ILE A 20 -3.84 -4.24 14.72
N MET A 21 -4.06 -2.93 14.78
CA MET A 21 -3.76 -2.11 15.95
C MET A 21 -4.66 -2.46 17.15
N ASP A 22 -5.96 -2.62 16.92
CA ASP A 22 -6.96 -2.87 17.96
C ASP A 22 -6.84 -4.28 18.54
N LEU A 23 -6.49 -5.28 17.72
CA LEU A 23 -6.30 -6.66 18.16
C LEU A 23 -4.89 -6.92 18.73
N THR A 24 -3.91 -6.05 18.46
CA THR A 24 -2.52 -6.22 18.91
C THR A 24 -1.91 -4.98 19.61
N PRO A 25 -2.62 -4.32 20.55
CA PRO A 25 -2.28 -2.98 21.03
C PRO A 25 -0.97 -2.89 21.82
N THR A 26 -0.53 -3.96 22.48
CA THR A 26 0.70 -3.93 23.30
C THR A 26 1.98 -4.23 22.51
N LYS A 27 1.87 -4.68 21.24
CA LYS A 27 3.04 -5.04 20.41
C LYS A 27 3.16 -4.20 19.15
N VAL A 28 2.06 -3.63 18.65
CA VAL A 28 2.05 -2.91 17.37
C VAL A 28 1.92 -1.42 17.65
N THR A 29 3.01 -0.70 17.44
CA THR A 29 3.00 0.77 17.46
C THR A 29 2.70 1.33 16.07
N THR A 30 2.35 2.62 15.98
CA THR A 30 2.17 3.32 14.71
C THR A 30 3.39 3.19 13.79
N ALA A 31 4.60 3.16 14.34
CA ALA A 31 5.83 2.97 13.55
C ALA A 31 5.87 1.60 12.87
N HIS A 32 5.43 0.54 13.55
CA HIS A 32 5.36 -0.81 12.97
C HIS A 32 4.34 -0.86 11.83
N MET A 33 3.19 -0.19 11.98
CA MET A 33 2.18 -0.10 10.93
C MET A 33 2.71 0.61 9.70
N LEU A 34 3.39 1.75 9.88
CA LEU A 34 3.99 2.49 8.78
C LEU A 34 5.00 1.63 8.02
N VAL A 35 5.95 1.01 8.72
CA VAL A 35 6.97 0.15 8.08
C VAL A 35 6.32 -1.05 7.40
N GLY A 36 5.36 -1.72 8.07
CA GLY A 36 4.68 -2.90 7.53
C GLY A 36 3.89 -2.59 6.27
N TYR A 37 3.16 -1.46 6.22
CA TYR A 37 2.41 -1.06 5.04
C TYR A 37 3.32 -0.65 3.89
N VAL A 38 4.37 0.15 4.13
CA VAL A 38 5.34 0.52 3.09
C VAL A 38 6.03 -0.71 2.52
N THR A 39 6.57 -1.57 3.38
CA THR A 39 7.28 -2.77 2.94
C THR A 39 6.36 -3.77 2.26
N GLY A 40 5.15 -3.99 2.79
CA GLY A 40 4.13 -4.82 2.16
C GLY A 40 3.72 -4.30 0.78
N GLY A 41 3.53 -2.99 0.64
CA GLY A 41 3.25 -2.35 -0.65
C GLY A 41 4.38 -2.53 -1.67
N ALA A 42 5.64 -2.40 -1.24
CA ALA A 42 6.80 -2.65 -2.09
C ALA A 42 6.91 -4.13 -2.51
N VAL A 43 6.65 -5.07 -1.60
CA VAL A 43 6.65 -6.51 -1.92
C VAL A 43 5.54 -6.87 -2.90
N LEU A 44 4.32 -6.39 -2.65
CA LEU A 44 3.19 -6.59 -3.56
C LEU A 44 3.44 -5.95 -4.94
N SER A 45 4.17 -4.84 -4.99
CA SER A 45 4.62 -4.20 -6.23
C SER A 45 5.61 -5.08 -6.98
N ALA A 46 6.61 -5.63 -6.29
CA ALA A 46 7.59 -6.54 -6.89
C ALA A 46 6.97 -7.84 -7.42
N LEU A 47 5.91 -8.33 -6.77
CA LEU A 47 5.11 -9.48 -7.21
C LEU A 47 4.15 -9.14 -8.37
N GLY A 48 4.04 -7.88 -8.78
CA GLY A 48 3.11 -7.43 -9.82
C GLY A 48 1.64 -7.41 -9.39
N LEU A 49 1.35 -7.58 -8.10
CA LEU A 49 -0.01 -7.65 -7.56
C LEU A 49 -0.57 -6.27 -7.18
N TYR A 50 0.30 -5.28 -6.97
CA TYR A 50 -0.13 -3.93 -6.59
C TYR A 50 -0.71 -3.13 -7.77
N GLN A 51 -0.17 -3.31 -8.98
CA GLN A 51 -0.63 -2.56 -10.16
C GLN A 51 -2.10 -2.88 -10.51
N PRO A 52 -2.55 -4.15 -10.56
CA PRO A 52 -3.97 -4.47 -10.75
C PRO A 52 -4.89 -3.88 -9.66
N LEU A 53 -4.39 -3.80 -8.43
CA LEU A 53 -5.12 -3.17 -7.33
C LEU A 53 -5.27 -1.65 -7.56
N VAL A 54 -4.24 -1.00 -8.09
CA VAL A 54 -4.29 0.41 -8.50
C VAL A 54 -5.24 0.62 -9.68
N ASP A 55 -5.25 -0.27 -10.67
CA ASP A 55 -6.14 -0.16 -11.83
C ASP A 55 -7.62 -0.30 -11.43
N LEU A 56 -7.91 -1.12 -10.41
CA LEU A 56 -9.26 -1.32 -9.87
C LEU A 56 -9.69 -0.17 -8.92
N ALA A 57 -8.81 0.24 -8.02
CA ALA A 57 -9.13 1.14 -6.91
C ALA A 57 -8.77 2.62 -7.17
N GLY A 58 -7.90 2.88 -8.14
CA GLY A 58 -7.29 4.18 -8.37
C GLY A 58 -6.69 4.77 -7.08
N ALA A 59 -7.19 5.95 -6.71
CA ALA A 59 -6.79 6.65 -5.49
C ALA A 59 -6.94 5.81 -4.21
N GLY A 60 -7.87 4.85 -4.18
CA GLY A 60 -8.06 3.96 -3.02
C GLY A 60 -6.86 3.07 -2.72
N ALA A 61 -6.03 2.75 -3.71
CA ALA A 61 -4.81 1.97 -3.51
C ALA A 61 -3.53 2.83 -3.50
N THR A 62 -3.55 4.03 -4.09
CA THR A 62 -2.35 4.89 -4.16
C THR A 62 -2.18 5.84 -2.98
N ILE A 63 -3.28 6.26 -2.33
CA ILE A 63 -3.25 7.17 -1.18
C ILE A 63 -2.84 6.49 0.14
N PRO A 64 -3.25 5.25 0.45
CA PRO A 64 -2.75 4.56 1.63
C PRO A 64 -1.22 4.39 1.61
N VAL A 65 -0.60 4.25 2.78
CA VAL A 65 0.86 4.18 2.92
C VAL A 65 1.48 2.97 2.18
N SER A 66 0.69 1.92 1.92
CA SER A 66 1.11 0.83 1.02
C SER A 66 1.34 1.29 -0.42
N GLY A 67 0.58 2.28 -0.90
CA GLY A 67 0.73 2.88 -2.23
C GLY A 67 2.03 3.66 -2.35
N PHE A 68 2.47 4.29 -1.27
CA PHE A 68 3.78 4.90 -1.19
C PHE A 68 4.91 3.87 -1.39
N GLY A 69 4.79 2.69 -0.75
CA GLY A 69 5.73 1.58 -0.94
C GLY A 69 5.81 1.07 -2.39
N HIS A 70 4.65 0.96 -3.05
CA HIS A 70 4.59 0.60 -4.48
C HIS A 70 5.30 1.64 -5.37
N SER A 71 5.02 2.93 -5.17
CA SER A 71 5.64 4.02 -5.93
C SER A 71 7.15 4.09 -5.74
N LEU A 72 7.64 3.90 -4.51
CA LEU A 72 9.08 3.83 -4.23
C LEU A 72 9.74 2.66 -4.96
N ALA A 73 9.13 1.47 -4.93
CA ALA A 73 9.65 0.29 -5.60
C ALA A 73 9.72 0.50 -7.13
N GLN A 74 8.66 1.01 -7.75
CA GLN A 74 8.65 1.29 -9.18
C GLN A 74 9.67 2.37 -9.55
N GLY A 75 9.80 3.43 -8.75
CA GLY A 75 10.80 4.47 -8.97
C GLY A 75 12.24 3.94 -8.90
N ALA A 76 12.53 3.03 -7.97
CA ALA A 76 13.85 2.39 -7.87
C ALA A 76 14.14 1.48 -9.07
N ILE A 77 13.15 0.69 -9.52
CA ILE A 77 13.28 -0.19 -10.70
C ILE A 77 13.54 0.65 -11.96
N GLU A 78 12.79 1.73 -12.15
CA GLU A 78 12.96 2.62 -13.31
C GLU A 78 14.33 3.30 -13.30
N ALA A 79 14.80 3.74 -12.13
CA ALA A 79 16.14 4.31 -11.98
C ALA A 79 17.24 3.29 -12.31
N ALA A 80 17.08 2.03 -11.86
CA ALA A 80 18.01 0.95 -12.19
C ALA A 80 18.03 0.63 -13.70
N ARG A 81 16.88 0.74 -14.38
CA ARG A 81 16.79 0.49 -15.82
C ARG A 81 17.39 1.62 -16.66
N THR A 82 17.29 2.87 -16.20
CA THR A 82 17.74 4.05 -16.94
C THR A 82 19.20 4.42 -16.67
N ARG A 83 19.76 4.05 -15.51
CA ARG A 83 21.13 4.40 -15.09
C ARG A 83 22.06 3.20 -14.87
N GLY A 84 21.55 1.97 -15.00
CA GLY A 84 22.31 0.72 -14.84
C GLY A 84 22.92 0.22 -16.13
#